data_AF-A0A0X3QFB1-F1
#
_entry.id   AF-A0A0X3QFB1-F1
#
_cell.length_a   1.000
_cell.length_b   1.000
_cell.length_c   1.000
_cell.angle_alpha   90.00
_cell.angle_beta   90.00
_cell.angle_gamma   90.00
#
_symmetry.space_group_name_H-M   'P 1'
#
loop_
_entity.id
_entity.type
_entity.pdbx_description
1 polymer ?
#
loop_
_entity_poly.entity_id
_entity_poly.type
_entity_poly.pdbx_seq_one_letter_code
_entity_poly.pdbx_strand_id
1 'polypeptide(L)'
;TNENTQSSVYLRHAFACGGLQIIVQASGPPAMDSFPSDFPYTRKVSFLRSQMVNPRTGKLYIFGYGSLIWKPNITYSRSWVGYIEGYNRRFYQGTTTHRGTPEWPGRVATLVPARNAKTRVWGVTYEIQGRKDIDAALEHLAEREMITGGYRFDEVDFVARKLIFAAPNSPEDEWSKDLLVKPEPARLNVQVYIAEPGNPQYIGDAPLEVQANQIAKATGHCGPNVDYLFRLVDFVRQEVPKEDLLFEKYLLDLSQLVEDYRSHRKSLPNGFFSQAARMAIEESYNSSNAANEHKNSVQSDELSHQQRRVSAPARGRWRLEDGLRTVELFFNVL
;
A
#
# COMPACT_ATOMS: atom_id res chain seq x y z
N THR A 1 -17.23 39.28 -10.59
CA THR A 1 -15.96 39.45 -11.33
C THR A 1 -14.83 39.02 -10.42
N ASN A 2 -14.24 37.85 -10.74
CA ASN A 2 -12.82 37.46 -10.65
C ASN A 2 -12.00 37.92 -9.41
N GLU A 3 -11.18 37.10 -8.73
CA GLU A 3 -10.36 35.94 -9.11
C GLU A 3 -9.84 35.28 -7.81
N ASN A 4 -9.84 33.94 -7.74
CA ASN A 4 -8.73 33.12 -7.21
C ASN A 4 -9.13 31.64 -7.15
N THR A 5 -9.21 31.05 -8.34
CA THR A 5 -9.20 29.61 -8.56
C THR A 5 -7.77 29.16 -8.84
N GLN A 6 -7.09 28.62 -7.84
CA GLN A 6 -5.95 27.70 -8.04
C GLN A 6 -6.41 26.28 -7.68
N SER A 7 -7.28 25.74 -8.53
CA SER A 7 -7.49 24.30 -8.63
C SER A 7 -6.55 23.79 -9.71
N SER A 8 -5.55 23.01 -9.32
CA SER A 8 -4.67 22.30 -10.24
C SER A 8 -5.48 21.26 -11.00
N VAL A 9 -5.97 21.63 -12.18
CA VAL A 9 -6.64 20.75 -13.14
C VAL A 9 -5.56 19.94 -13.86
N TYR A 10 -5.41 18.67 -13.51
CA TYR A 10 -4.68 17.71 -14.36
C TYR A 10 -5.59 17.35 -15.56
N LEU A 11 -5.42 18.09 -16.66
CA LEU A 11 -6.14 17.88 -17.92
C LEU A 11 -5.66 16.58 -18.59
N ARG A 12 -6.60 15.63 -18.75
CA ARG A 12 -6.47 14.47 -19.64
C ARG A 12 -6.53 14.93 -21.10
N HIS A 13 -5.48 14.69 -21.88
CA HIS A 13 -5.56 14.70 -23.35
C HIS A 13 -5.05 13.37 -23.90
N ALA A 14 -5.96 12.63 -24.53
CA ALA A 14 -5.63 11.54 -25.43
C ALA A 14 -5.47 12.14 -26.84
N PHE A 15 -4.26 12.08 -27.40
CA PHE A 15 -4.05 12.26 -28.84
C PHE A 15 -3.59 10.93 -29.42
N ALA A 16 -4.47 10.33 -30.21
CA ALA A 16 -4.15 9.20 -31.06
C ALA A 16 -3.53 9.72 -32.37
N CYS A 17 -2.24 9.46 -32.59
CA CYS A 17 -1.64 9.38 -33.92
C CYS A 17 -0.39 8.50 -33.85
N GLY A 18 -0.47 7.32 -34.48
CA GLY A 18 0.66 6.57 -35.02
C GLY A 18 1.73 6.04 -34.04
N GLY A 19 1.59 4.77 -33.64
CA GLY A 19 2.76 3.88 -33.58
C GLY A 19 3.77 4.06 -32.45
N LEU A 20 3.34 4.09 -31.19
CA LEU A 20 3.97 3.40 -30.06
C LEU A 20 3.05 3.61 -28.86
N GLN A 21 2.38 2.56 -28.39
CA GLN A 21 1.53 2.67 -27.21
C GLN A 21 2.44 2.66 -25.97
N ILE A 22 3.06 3.79 -25.68
CA ILE A 22 3.68 4.03 -24.37
C ILE A 22 2.52 4.07 -23.39
N ILE A 23 2.41 3.04 -22.55
CA ILE A 23 1.53 3.05 -21.38
C ILE A 23 2.03 4.19 -20.50
N VAL A 24 1.39 5.35 -20.60
CA VAL A 24 1.56 6.41 -19.61
C VAL A 24 0.91 5.89 -18.34
N GLN A 25 1.73 5.38 -17.40
CA GLN A 25 1.26 5.17 -16.03
C GLN A 25 0.73 6.52 -15.56
N ALA A 26 -0.58 6.61 -15.36
CA ALA A 26 -1.16 7.72 -14.63
C ALA A 26 -0.53 7.65 -13.23
N SER A 27 0.37 8.59 -12.92
CA SER A 27 0.94 8.72 -11.59
C SER A 27 -0.22 8.98 -10.63
N GLY A 28 -0.56 8.01 -9.79
CA GLY A 28 -1.54 8.23 -8.72
C GLY A 28 -0.97 9.16 -7.64
N PRO A 29 -1.71 9.36 -6.53
CA PRO A 29 -1.29 10.33 -5.54
C PRO A 29 0.09 9.98 -4.96
N PRO A 30 0.93 11.00 -4.69
CA PRO A 30 2.26 10.81 -4.13
C PRO A 30 2.23 10.03 -2.82
N ALA A 31 3.27 9.23 -2.60
CA ALA A 31 3.51 8.44 -1.39
C ALA A 31 3.43 9.31 -0.11
N MET A 32 2.97 8.77 1.02
CA MET A 32 2.81 9.57 2.26
C MET A 32 4.12 10.12 2.84
N ASP A 33 5.24 9.45 2.55
CA ASP A 33 6.60 9.85 2.94
C ASP A 33 7.21 10.92 2.02
N SER A 34 6.59 11.20 0.86
CA SER A 34 6.99 12.31 -0.01
C SER A 34 6.54 13.69 0.49
N PHE A 35 5.58 13.74 1.42
CA PHE A 35 5.19 14.98 2.07
C PHE A 35 6.24 15.37 3.13
N PRO A 36 6.54 16.67 3.29
CA PRO A 36 7.43 17.14 4.36
C PRO A 36 7.03 16.57 5.73
N SER A 37 8.03 16.28 6.59
CA SER A 37 7.82 15.74 7.94
C SER A 37 6.82 16.57 8.75
N ASP A 38 6.89 17.89 8.57
CA ASP A 38 6.11 18.87 9.32
C ASP A 38 4.74 19.15 8.69
N PHE A 39 4.42 18.51 7.56
CA PHE A 39 3.14 18.67 6.90
C PHE A 39 2.04 17.97 7.73
N PRO A 40 1.01 18.70 8.21
CA PRO A 40 0.04 18.14 9.14
C PRO A 40 -0.61 16.87 8.60
N TYR A 41 -0.65 15.81 9.42
CA TYR A 41 -1.23 14.52 9.05
C TYR A 41 -2.66 14.65 8.51
N THR A 42 -3.48 15.49 9.15
CA THR A 42 -4.84 15.81 8.72
C THR A 42 -4.91 16.45 7.32
N ARG A 43 -3.90 17.24 6.93
CA ARG A 43 -3.81 17.79 5.57
C ARG A 43 -3.40 16.72 4.55
N LYS A 44 -2.55 15.75 4.92
CA LYS A 44 -2.19 14.63 4.04
C LYS A 44 -3.41 13.76 3.70
N VAL A 45 -4.20 13.37 4.72
CA VAL A 45 -5.44 12.60 4.54
C VAL A 45 -6.44 13.37 3.68
N SER A 46 -6.58 14.68 3.93
CA SER A 46 -7.45 15.54 3.11
C SER A 46 -7.01 15.61 1.64
N PHE A 47 -5.70 15.63 1.40
CA PHE A 47 -5.14 15.61 0.05
C PHE A 47 -5.41 14.26 -0.63
N LEU A 48 -5.08 13.14 0.02
CA LEU A 48 -5.36 11.79 -0.51
C LEU A 48 -6.84 11.62 -0.85
N ARG A 49 -7.75 12.05 0.05
CA ARG A 49 -9.19 12.01 -0.21
C ARG A 49 -9.56 12.78 -1.47
N SER A 50 -8.98 13.96 -1.70
CA SER A 50 -9.27 14.78 -2.89
C SER A 50 -8.86 14.11 -4.21
N GLN A 51 -7.87 13.20 -4.16
CA GLN A 51 -7.34 12.50 -5.33
C GLN A 51 -8.00 11.13 -5.54
N MET A 52 -8.32 10.43 -4.44
CA MET A 52 -8.69 9.01 -4.47
C MET A 52 -10.20 8.75 -4.45
N VAL A 53 -10.99 9.72 -3.97
CA VAL A 53 -12.46 9.58 -3.95
C VAL A 53 -13.00 9.83 -5.34
N ASN A 54 -13.85 8.93 -5.82
CA ASN A 54 -14.52 9.08 -7.09
C ASN A 54 -15.40 10.35 -7.06
N PRO A 55 -15.12 11.36 -7.90
CA PRO A 55 -15.80 12.66 -7.82
C PRO A 55 -17.28 12.58 -8.22
N ARG A 56 -17.68 11.53 -8.96
CA ARG A 56 -19.08 11.35 -9.39
C ARG A 56 -19.94 10.71 -8.30
N THR A 57 -19.38 9.75 -7.55
CA THR A 57 -20.15 8.98 -6.56
C THR A 57 -19.86 9.39 -5.13
N GLY A 58 -18.77 10.12 -4.88
CA GLY A 58 -18.29 10.42 -3.53
C GLY A 58 -17.79 9.20 -2.77
N LYS A 59 -17.55 8.07 -3.46
CA LYS A 59 -17.12 6.80 -2.88
C LYS A 59 -15.64 6.55 -3.12
N LEU A 60 -15.00 5.82 -2.21
CA LEU A 60 -13.64 5.33 -2.35
C LEU A 60 -13.68 3.82 -2.63
N TYR A 61 -12.88 3.36 -3.58
CA TYR A 61 -12.71 1.93 -3.86
C TYR A 61 -11.25 1.54 -3.66
N ILE A 62 -10.98 0.55 -2.81
CA ILE A 62 -9.61 0.07 -2.52
C ILE A 62 -9.49 -1.39 -2.97
N PHE A 63 -8.47 -1.69 -3.75
CA PHE A 63 -8.14 -3.04 -4.18
C PHE A 63 -7.05 -3.67 -3.31
N GLY A 64 -7.39 -4.82 -2.72
CA GLY A 64 -6.50 -5.67 -1.95
C GLY A 64 -5.95 -6.84 -2.76
N TYR A 65 -4.63 -6.88 -2.93
CA TYR A 65 -3.89 -8.01 -3.52
C TYR A 65 -3.02 -8.76 -2.48
N GLY A 66 -3.00 -8.29 -1.24
CA GLY A 66 -2.19 -8.85 -0.14
C GLY A 66 -3.06 -9.15 1.07
N SER A 67 -2.57 -8.78 2.26
CA SER A 67 -3.30 -9.00 3.52
C SER A 67 -4.71 -8.45 3.56
N LEU A 68 -5.00 -7.40 2.78
CA LEU A 68 -6.33 -6.80 2.73
C LEU A 68 -7.41 -7.82 2.35
N ILE A 69 -7.07 -8.85 1.56
CA ILE A 69 -7.99 -9.91 1.14
C ILE A 69 -8.69 -10.60 2.33
N TRP A 70 -7.98 -10.85 3.43
CA TRP A 70 -8.55 -11.51 4.63
C TRP A 70 -8.55 -10.63 5.88
N LYS A 71 -7.80 -9.53 5.87
CA LYS A 71 -7.68 -8.60 7.00
C LYS A 71 -7.75 -7.17 6.46
N PRO A 72 -8.94 -6.71 6.00
CA PRO A 72 -9.10 -5.39 5.43
C PRO A 72 -8.95 -4.28 6.46
N ASN A 73 -9.42 -4.48 7.70
CA ASN A 73 -9.37 -3.50 8.79
C ASN A 73 -9.91 -2.10 8.41
N ILE A 74 -10.88 -2.07 7.49
CA ILE A 74 -11.58 -0.87 7.04
C ILE A 74 -13.07 -1.12 7.12
N THR A 75 -13.86 -0.08 7.39
CA THR A 75 -15.33 -0.13 7.27
C THR A 75 -15.71 0.03 5.81
N TYR A 76 -16.50 -0.90 5.26
CA TYR A 76 -16.90 -0.90 3.85
C TYR A 76 -18.36 -1.28 3.69
N SER A 77 -19.02 -0.76 2.64
CA SER A 77 -20.40 -1.05 2.30
C SER A 77 -20.53 -2.32 1.46
N ARG A 78 -19.60 -2.55 0.53
CA ARG A 78 -19.60 -3.70 -0.39
C ARG A 78 -18.21 -4.20 -0.66
N SER A 79 -18.09 -5.47 -1.04
CA SER A 79 -16.84 -6.00 -1.58
C SER A 79 -17.04 -7.05 -2.66
N TRP A 80 -16.09 -7.11 -3.58
CA TRP A 80 -16.10 -8.00 -4.74
C TRP A 80 -14.76 -8.69 -4.91
N VAL A 81 -14.81 -9.97 -5.26
CA VAL A 81 -13.70 -10.67 -5.90
C VAL A 81 -13.64 -10.26 -7.36
N GLY A 82 -12.43 -10.05 -7.86
CA GLY A 82 -12.15 -9.75 -9.26
C GLY A 82 -10.66 -9.60 -9.50
N TYR A 83 -10.28 -8.90 -10.56
CA TYR A 83 -8.86 -8.73 -10.90
C TYR A 83 -8.55 -7.35 -11.49
N ILE A 84 -7.27 -7.00 -11.43
CA ILE A 84 -6.67 -5.90 -12.20
C ILE A 84 -5.76 -6.47 -13.28
N GLU A 85 -5.51 -5.71 -14.35
CA GLU A 85 -4.63 -6.11 -15.46
C GLU A 85 -3.29 -5.33 -15.42
N GLY A 86 -2.23 -5.88 -16.02
CA GLY A 86 -0.95 -5.21 -16.22
C GLY A 86 0.08 -5.36 -15.10
N TYR A 87 -0.20 -6.20 -14.10
CA TYR A 87 0.68 -6.41 -12.94
C TYR A 87 1.01 -7.88 -12.70
N ASN A 88 2.09 -8.11 -11.96
CA ASN A 88 2.50 -9.37 -11.38
C ASN A 88 2.55 -9.23 -9.86
N ARG A 89 1.95 -10.17 -9.13
CA ARG A 89 2.11 -10.25 -7.67
C ARG A 89 3.44 -10.92 -7.32
N ARG A 90 4.25 -10.29 -6.49
CA ARG A 90 5.59 -10.80 -6.08
C ARG A 90 5.86 -10.56 -4.60
N PHE A 91 6.61 -11.46 -3.96
CA PHE A 91 7.03 -11.35 -2.56
C PHE A 91 8.36 -10.57 -2.44
N TYR A 92 8.38 -9.37 -3.04
CA TYR A 92 9.57 -8.51 -3.11
C TYR A 92 9.61 -7.44 -2.02
N GLN A 93 8.55 -7.33 -1.23
CA GLN A 93 8.51 -6.43 -0.10
C GLN A 93 8.95 -7.16 1.17
N GLY A 94 9.96 -6.63 1.83
CA GLY A 94 10.43 -7.09 3.13
C GLY A 94 9.52 -6.61 4.26
N THR A 95 9.53 -7.32 5.38
CA THR A 95 8.88 -6.85 6.61
C THR A 95 9.66 -7.28 7.85
N THR A 96 10.02 -6.31 8.69
CA THR A 96 10.85 -6.51 9.89
C THR A 96 10.04 -6.53 11.19
N THR A 97 8.72 -6.37 11.11
CA THR A 97 7.84 -6.31 12.29
C THR A 97 6.70 -7.32 12.16
N HIS A 98 5.92 -7.24 11.09
CA HIS A 98 4.69 -8.01 10.96
C HIS A 98 4.94 -9.51 10.78
N ARG A 99 5.75 -9.88 9.78
CA ARG A 99 6.02 -11.29 9.41
C ARG A 99 7.49 -11.70 9.52
N GLY A 100 8.31 -10.84 10.12
CA GLY A 100 9.71 -11.11 10.42
C GLY A 100 10.20 -10.21 11.55
N THR A 101 11.50 -10.24 11.78
CA THR A 101 12.22 -9.35 12.70
C THR A 101 13.26 -8.53 11.92
N PRO A 102 13.92 -7.52 12.51
CA PRO A 102 15.04 -6.83 11.86
C PRO A 102 16.18 -7.78 11.44
N GLU A 103 16.46 -8.81 12.25
CA GLU A 103 17.53 -9.79 12.00
C GLU A 103 17.11 -10.86 10.98
N TRP A 104 15.81 -11.17 10.95
CA TRP A 104 15.21 -12.15 10.03
C TRP A 104 13.95 -11.57 9.38
N PRO A 105 14.11 -10.70 8.37
CA PRO A 105 12.98 -10.08 7.70
C PRO A 105 12.12 -11.13 6.97
N GLY A 106 10.81 -10.93 7.03
CA GLY A 106 9.85 -11.67 6.25
C GLY A 106 9.74 -11.14 4.82
N ARG A 107 9.00 -11.85 3.96
CA ARG A 107 8.60 -11.41 2.62
C ARG A 107 7.08 -11.35 2.51
N VAL A 108 6.56 -10.23 1.99
CA VAL A 108 5.13 -9.99 1.74
C VAL A 108 4.91 -9.51 0.30
N ALA A 109 3.65 -9.57 -0.14
CA ALA A 109 3.30 -9.27 -1.52
C ALA A 109 3.42 -7.77 -1.83
N THR A 110 3.93 -7.47 -3.02
CA THR A 110 3.83 -6.19 -3.74
C THR A 110 3.44 -6.48 -5.20
N LEU A 111 3.17 -5.42 -5.97
CA LEU A 111 2.90 -5.51 -7.40
C LEU A 111 4.09 -4.97 -8.20
N VAL A 112 4.45 -5.69 -9.26
CA VAL A 112 5.42 -5.22 -10.26
C VAL A 112 4.76 -5.18 -11.63
N PRO A 113 5.11 -4.22 -12.51
CA PRO A 113 4.58 -4.18 -13.86
C PRO A 113 4.78 -5.50 -14.61
N ALA A 114 3.76 -5.94 -15.34
CA ALA A 114 3.85 -7.12 -16.19
C ALA A 114 4.24 -6.75 -17.62
N ARG A 115 5.04 -7.62 -18.26
CA ARG A 115 5.34 -7.47 -19.70
C ARG A 115 4.09 -7.61 -20.57
N ASN A 116 3.19 -8.51 -20.19
CA ASN A 116 1.91 -8.68 -20.85
C ASN A 116 0.88 -7.80 -20.13
N ALA A 117 0.33 -6.81 -20.83
CA ALA A 117 -0.71 -5.94 -20.30
C ALA A 117 -1.99 -6.69 -19.90
N LYS A 118 -2.17 -7.93 -20.36
CA LYS A 118 -3.28 -8.83 -20.00
C LYS A 118 -2.98 -9.78 -18.84
N THR A 119 -1.80 -9.70 -18.23
CA THR A 119 -1.53 -10.42 -16.99
C THR A 119 -2.49 -9.91 -15.91
N ARG A 120 -3.16 -10.83 -15.24
CA ARG A 120 -4.17 -10.52 -14.22
C ARG A 120 -3.63 -10.78 -12.82
N VAL A 121 -3.97 -9.90 -11.89
CA VAL A 121 -3.78 -10.09 -10.45
C VAL A 121 -5.14 -10.12 -9.80
N TRP A 122 -5.51 -11.26 -9.23
CA TRP A 122 -6.80 -11.43 -8.56
C TRP A 122 -6.78 -10.91 -7.12
N GLY A 123 -7.91 -10.41 -6.65
CA GLY A 123 -7.98 -9.85 -5.31
C GLY A 123 -9.40 -9.44 -4.94
N VAL A 124 -9.50 -8.60 -3.92
CA VAL A 124 -10.78 -8.12 -3.40
C VAL A 124 -10.81 -6.60 -3.44
N THR A 125 -11.87 -6.03 -3.99
CA THR A 125 -12.14 -4.58 -3.93
C THR A 125 -13.16 -4.28 -2.86
N TYR A 126 -12.95 -3.20 -2.10
CA TYR A 126 -13.86 -2.71 -1.06
C TYR A 126 -14.42 -1.34 -1.44
N GLU A 127 -15.74 -1.18 -1.43
CA GLU A 127 -16.41 0.12 -1.54
C GLU A 127 -16.55 0.75 -0.15
N ILE A 128 -16.08 1.97 -0.01
CA ILE A 128 -16.21 2.77 1.20
C ILE A 128 -17.04 4.00 0.89
N GLN A 129 -18.00 4.27 1.76
CA GLN A 129 -18.93 5.37 1.63
C GLN A 129 -18.98 6.19 2.92
N GLY A 130 -19.34 7.46 2.80
CA GLY A 130 -19.43 8.35 3.95
C GLY A 130 -18.06 8.89 4.37
N ARG A 131 -18.06 10.19 4.69
CA ARG A 131 -16.83 10.94 4.95
C ARG A 131 -15.99 10.34 6.08
N LYS A 132 -16.65 9.94 7.17
CA LYS A 132 -15.99 9.37 8.36
C LYS A 132 -15.23 8.08 8.03
N ASP A 133 -15.88 7.14 7.33
CA ASP A 133 -15.28 5.83 7.02
C ASP A 133 -14.21 5.95 5.94
N ILE A 134 -14.37 6.86 4.98
CA ILE A 134 -13.33 7.19 3.99
C ILE A 134 -12.09 7.75 4.69
N ASP A 135 -12.25 8.74 5.58
CA ASP A 135 -11.12 9.34 6.30
C ASP A 135 -10.41 8.28 7.16
N ALA A 136 -11.16 7.44 7.91
CA ALA A 136 -10.58 6.35 8.70
C ALA A 136 -9.85 5.29 7.85
N ALA A 137 -10.37 4.96 6.67
CA ALA A 137 -9.70 4.02 5.76
C ALA A 137 -8.39 4.59 5.20
N LEU A 138 -8.40 5.87 4.81
CA LEU A 138 -7.20 6.56 4.33
C LEU A 138 -6.16 6.71 5.43
N GLU A 139 -6.57 7.01 6.65
CA GLU A 139 -5.69 7.03 7.83
C GLU A 139 -5.07 5.66 8.09
N HIS A 140 -5.87 4.60 8.08
CA HIS A 140 -5.37 3.24 8.26
C HIS A 140 -4.35 2.84 7.18
N LEU A 141 -4.60 3.19 5.92
CA LEU A 141 -3.66 2.93 4.82
C LEU A 141 -2.39 3.79 4.94
N ALA A 142 -2.54 5.05 5.33
CA ALA A 142 -1.43 5.96 5.55
C ALA A 142 -0.52 5.55 6.71
N GLU A 143 -1.07 5.00 7.79
CA GLU A 143 -0.25 4.43 8.87
C GLU A 143 0.59 3.26 8.36
N ARG A 144 0.04 2.44 7.47
CA ARG A 144 0.79 1.36 6.82
C ARG A 144 1.91 1.92 5.94
N GLU A 145 1.72 3.06 5.27
CA GLU A 145 2.81 3.78 4.58
C GLU A 145 3.87 4.26 5.53
N MET A 146 3.48 4.93 6.61
CA MET A 146 4.44 5.59 7.49
C MET A 146 5.25 4.58 8.32
N ILE A 147 4.65 3.43 8.68
CA ILE A 147 5.32 2.35 9.41
C ILE A 147 6.19 1.50 8.46
N THR A 148 5.78 1.33 7.21
CA THR A 148 6.42 0.38 6.28
C THR A 148 7.33 1.08 5.24
N GLY A 149 7.17 2.40 5.05
CA GLY A 149 7.86 3.25 4.08
C GLY A 149 7.51 2.93 2.62
N GLY A 150 7.60 3.90 1.71
CA GLY A 150 7.81 3.68 0.27
C GLY A 150 6.76 2.89 -0.52
N TYR A 151 5.47 3.15 -0.33
CA TYR A 151 4.47 2.74 -1.32
C TYR A 151 3.89 3.95 -2.06
N ARG A 152 3.41 3.68 -3.27
CA ARG A 152 2.62 4.62 -4.06
C ARG A 152 1.19 4.13 -4.20
N PHE A 153 0.29 5.06 -4.49
CA PHE A 153 -1.07 4.74 -4.93
C PHE A 153 -1.14 4.82 -6.46
N ASP A 154 -1.77 3.83 -7.08
CA ASP A 154 -2.15 3.86 -8.50
C ASP A 154 -3.68 3.74 -8.62
N GLU A 155 -4.28 4.51 -9.52
CA GLU A 155 -5.67 4.29 -9.94
C GLU A 155 -5.67 3.28 -11.10
N VAL A 156 -6.42 2.19 -10.95
CA VAL A 156 -6.46 1.08 -11.93
C VAL A 156 -7.88 0.62 -12.22
N ASP A 157 -8.07 0.08 -13.42
CA ASP A 157 -9.30 -0.61 -13.80
C ASP A 157 -9.38 -1.99 -13.11
N PHE A 158 -10.39 -2.16 -12.26
CA PHE A 158 -10.76 -3.44 -11.66
C PHE A 158 -11.95 -4.06 -12.38
N VAL A 159 -11.81 -5.32 -12.75
CA VAL A 159 -12.86 -6.13 -13.36
C VAL A 159 -13.50 -6.99 -12.28
N ALA A 160 -14.70 -6.60 -11.86
CA ALA A 160 -15.46 -7.29 -10.83
C ALA A 160 -16.07 -8.60 -11.35
N ARG A 161 -16.04 -9.65 -10.53
CA ARG A 161 -16.49 -11.01 -10.92
C ARG A 161 -17.52 -11.61 -9.98
N LYS A 162 -17.39 -11.39 -8.67
CA LYS A 162 -18.28 -11.98 -7.67
C LYS A 162 -18.46 -11.00 -6.51
N LEU A 163 -19.69 -10.60 -6.25
CA LEU A 163 -20.06 -9.87 -5.04
C LEU A 163 -19.95 -10.83 -3.85
N ILE A 164 -19.16 -10.48 -2.84
CA ILE A 164 -18.94 -11.31 -1.64
C ILE A 164 -19.50 -10.68 -0.37
N PHE A 165 -19.79 -9.37 -0.38
CA PHE A 165 -20.43 -8.69 0.73
C PHE A 165 -21.22 -7.47 0.26
N ALA A 166 -22.38 -7.27 0.86
CA ALA A 166 -23.14 -6.01 0.80
C ALA A 166 -23.80 -5.74 2.16
N ALA A 167 -23.60 -4.54 2.70
CA ALA A 167 -24.21 -4.15 3.97
C ALA A 167 -25.74 -4.05 3.82
N PRO A 168 -26.53 -4.37 4.85
CA PRO A 168 -28.01 -4.45 4.76
C PRO A 168 -28.71 -3.20 4.24
N ASN A 169 -28.13 -2.02 4.48
CA ASN A 169 -28.67 -0.72 4.06
C ASN A 169 -27.92 -0.14 2.85
N SER A 170 -27.16 -0.96 2.12
CA SER A 170 -26.54 -0.51 0.88
C SER A 170 -27.65 -0.29 -0.13
N PRO A 171 -27.79 0.93 -0.71
CA PRO A 171 -28.77 1.16 -1.76
C PRO A 171 -28.56 0.11 -2.86
N GLU A 172 -29.62 -0.56 -3.28
CA GLU A 172 -29.59 -1.34 -4.51
C GLU A 172 -29.37 -0.37 -5.68
N ASP A 173 -28.11 -0.05 -5.99
CA ASP A 173 -27.82 0.71 -7.19
C ASP A 173 -27.94 -0.20 -8.42
N GLU A 174 -28.44 0.36 -9.52
CA GLU A 174 -28.57 -0.34 -10.80
C GLU A 174 -27.24 -0.97 -11.24
N TRP A 175 -26.12 -0.35 -10.86
CA TRP A 175 -24.77 -0.87 -11.08
C TRP A 175 -24.53 -2.26 -10.45
N SER A 176 -25.04 -2.52 -9.23
CA SER A 176 -24.94 -3.84 -8.60
C SER A 176 -25.80 -4.89 -9.26
N LYS A 177 -26.96 -4.47 -9.80
CA LYS A 177 -27.84 -5.36 -10.55
C LYS A 177 -27.21 -5.72 -11.90
N ASP A 178 -26.60 -4.75 -12.56
CA ASP A 178 -25.85 -4.94 -13.80
C ASP A 178 -24.70 -5.94 -13.65
N LEU A 179 -24.01 -5.94 -12.50
CA LEU A 179 -22.95 -6.89 -12.16
C LEU A 179 -23.40 -8.36 -12.09
N LEU A 180 -24.68 -8.61 -11.80
CA LEU A 180 -25.26 -9.96 -11.69
C LEU A 180 -25.96 -10.41 -12.97
N VAL A 181 -26.28 -9.48 -13.88
CA VAL A 181 -27.21 -9.70 -15.00
C VAL A 181 -26.55 -9.55 -16.38
N LYS A 182 -25.49 -8.73 -16.52
CA LYS A 182 -24.84 -8.49 -17.82
C LYS A 182 -23.70 -9.50 -18.09
N PRO A 183 -23.53 -9.94 -19.35
CA PRO A 183 -22.46 -10.87 -19.73
C PRO A 183 -21.05 -10.23 -19.69
N GLU A 184 -20.97 -8.90 -19.83
CA GLU A 184 -19.72 -8.15 -19.74
C GLU A 184 -19.42 -7.80 -18.27
N PRO A 185 -18.20 -8.06 -17.77
CA PRO A 185 -17.88 -7.81 -16.37
C PRO A 185 -17.79 -6.31 -16.09
N ALA A 186 -18.43 -5.86 -15.00
CA ALA A 186 -18.40 -4.44 -14.68
C ALA A 186 -17.01 -3.99 -14.24
N ARG A 187 -16.65 -2.78 -14.68
CA ARG A 187 -15.34 -2.17 -14.43
C ARG A 187 -15.46 -1.03 -13.42
N LEU A 188 -14.59 -1.04 -12.42
CA LEU A 188 -14.49 0.00 -11.40
C LEU A 188 -13.10 0.63 -11.46
N ASN A 189 -13.02 1.96 -11.34
CA ASN A 189 -11.75 2.61 -11.02
C ASN A 189 -11.51 2.43 -9.53
N VAL A 190 -10.39 1.80 -9.19
CA VAL A 190 -10.01 1.48 -7.81
C VAL A 190 -8.62 1.97 -7.52
N GLN A 191 -8.37 2.25 -6.25
CA GLN A 191 -7.05 2.61 -5.74
C GLN A 191 -6.33 1.33 -5.32
N VAL A 192 -5.12 1.15 -5.83
CA VAL A 192 -4.20 0.09 -5.43
C VAL A 192 -2.94 0.69 -4.84
N TYR A 193 -2.35 -0.02 -3.90
CA TYR A 193 -1.25 0.47 -3.07
C TYR A 193 -0.01 -0.39 -3.28
N ILE A 194 1.08 0.14 -3.84
CA ILE A 194 2.17 -0.65 -4.42
C ILE A 194 3.52 -0.25 -3.81
N ALA A 195 4.27 -1.23 -3.30
CA ALA A 195 5.59 -0.97 -2.73
C ALA A 195 6.61 -0.78 -3.85
N GLU A 196 7.37 0.31 -3.80
CA GLU A 196 8.31 0.68 -4.86
C GLU A 196 9.75 0.23 -4.58
N PRO A 197 10.58 0.03 -5.62
CA PRO A 197 12.00 -0.27 -5.43
C PRO A 197 12.81 0.76 -4.63
N GLY A 198 12.35 2.02 -4.57
CA GLY A 198 12.96 3.06 -3.75
C GLY A 198 12.67 2.94 -2.24
N ASN A 199 11.79 2.00 -1.86
CA ASN A 199 11.48 1.72 -0.46
C ASN A 199 12.65 0.99 0.22
N PRO A 200 13.11 1.43 1.41
CA PRO A 200 14.15 0.73 2.17
C PRO A 200 13.84 -0.74 2.48
N GLN A 201 12.56 -1.10 2.55
CA GLN A 201 12.10 -2.46 2.78
C GLN A 201 11.89 -3.26 1.48
N TYR A 202 12.07 -2.68 0.30
CA TYR A 202 12.00 -3.41 -0.97
C TYR A 202 13.27 -4.24 -1.18
N ILE A 203 13.14 -5.54 -1.00
CA ILE A 203 14.23 -6.52 -1.10
C ILE A 203 14.31 -7.19 -2.48
N GLY A 204 13.37 -6.85 -3.37
CA GLY A 204 13.44 -7.21 -4.78
C GLY A 204 13.35 -8.70 -5.09
N ASP A 205 13.70 -8.99 -6.35
CA ASP A 205 13.76 -10.35 -6.87
C ASP A 205 14.91 -11.15 -6.27
N ALA A 206 14.67 -12.44 -6.09
CA ALA A 206 15.65 -13.40 -5.59
C ALA A 206 15.29 -14.78 -6.12
N PRO A 207 16.23 -15.75 -6.18
CA PRO A 207 15.87 -17.12 -6.52
C PRO A 207 14.71 -17.64 -5.65
N LEU A 208 13.76 -18.37 -6.26
CA LEU A 208 12.55 -18.81 -5.56
C LEU A 208 12.88 -19.65 -4.31
N GLU A 209 13.97 -20.42 -4.35
CA GLU A 209 14.48 -21.21 -3.24
C GLU A 209 14.91 -20.33 -2.05
N VAL A 210 15.53 -19.18 -2.33
CA VAL A 210 15.93 -18.19 -1.31
C VAL A 210 14.68 -17.55 -0.71
N GLN A 211 13.73 -17.13 -1.55
CA GLN A 211 12.46 -16.57 -1.10
C GLN A 211 11.68 -17.56 -0.22
N ALA A 212 11.59 -18.82 -0.66
CA ALA A 212 10.89 -19.88 0.04
C ALA A 212 11.54 -20.20 1.39
N ASN A 213 12.87 -20.34 1.46
CA ASN A 213 13.57 -20.55 2.72
C ASN A 213 13.39 -19.36 3.68
N GLN A 214 13.39 -18.13 3.17
CA GLN A 214 13.15 -16.95 3.99
C GLN A 214 11.74 -16.96 4.58
N ILE A 215 10.71 -17.20 3.75
CA ILE A 215 9.31 -17.29 4.18
C ILE A 215 9.10 -18.45 5.15
N ALA A 216 9.75 -19.60 4.94
CA ALA A 216 9.59 -20.77 5.79
C ALA A 216 10.09 -20.56 7.23
N LYS A 217 11.06 -19.66 7.44
CA LYS A 217 11.72 -19.42 8.73
C LYS A 217 11.28 -18.13 9.41
N ALA A 218 10.93 -17.10 8.65
CA ALA A 218 10.59 -15.80 9.20
C ALA A 218 9.30 -15.85 10.03
N THR A 219 9.34 -15.24 11.21
CA THR A 219 8.19 -15.05 12.11
C THR A 219 8.26 -13.66 12.70
N GLY A 220 7.15 -12.93 12.66
CA GLY A 220 7.02 -11.61 13.28
C GLY A 220 5.88 -11.58 14.29
N HIS A 221 5.52 -10.39 14.77
CA HIS A 221 4.48 -10.24 15.78
C HIS A 221 3.07 -10.62 15.27
N CYS A 222 2.83 -10.63 13.96
CA CYS A 222 1.58 -11.12 13.36
C CYS A 222 1.58 -12.64 13.10
N GLY A 223 2.61 -13.35 13.58
CA GLY A 223 2.80 -14.77 13.41
C GLY A 223 3.76 -15.14 12.26
N PRO A 224 3.84 -16.44 11.92
CA PRO A 224 4.72 -16.95 10.89
C PRO A 224 4.49 -16.30 9.53
N ASN A 225 5.55 -16.14 8.73
CA ASN A 225 5.41 -15.63 7.36
C ASN A 225 4.69 -16.63 6.45
N VAL A 226 4.83 -17.93 6.72
CA VAL A 226 4.13 -18.98 5.97
C VAL A 226 2.62 -18.78 5.96
N ASP A 227 2.03 -18.32 7.07
CA ASP A 227 0.58 -18.06 7.16
C ASP A 227 0.14 -16.97 6.17
N TYR A 228 0.98 -15.97 5.93
CA TYR A 228 0.69 -14.94 4.93
C TYR A 228 0.63 -15.53 3.53
N LEU A 229 1.62 -16.37 3.18
CA LEU A 229 1.69 -17.02 1.88
C LEU A 229 0.50 -17.97 1.67
N PHE A 230 0.23 -18.85 2.64
CA PHE A 230 -0.83 -19.84 2.49
C PHE A 230 -2.23 -19.23 2.46
N ARG A 231 -2.49 -18.13 3.19
CA ARG A 231 -3.76 -17.40 3.04
C ARG A 231 -3.97 -16.83 1.64
N LEU A 232 -2.92 -16.33 1.00
CA LEU A 232 -2.99 -15.89 -0.40
C LEU A 232 -3.22 -17.07 -1.36
N VAL A 233 -2.52 -18.18 -1.15
CA VAL A 233 -2.66 -19.39 -1.97
C VAL A 233 -4.06 -19.98 -1.83
N ASP A 234 -4.61 -20.02 -0.62
CA ASP A 234 -5.97 -20.50 -0.36
C ASP A 234 -7.00 -19.63 -1.07
N PHE A 235 -6.85 -18.30 -1.02
CA PHE A 235 -7.67 -17.40 -1.81
C PHE A 235 -7.57 -17.71 -3.31
N VAL A 236 -6.34 -17.85 -3.85
CA VAL A 236 -6.15 -18.16 -5.27
C VAL A 236 -6.82 -19.48 -5.65
N ARG A 237 -6.67 -20.53 -4.84
CA ARG A 237 -7.30 -21.84 -5.08
C ARG A 237 -8.82 -21.80 -5.03
N GLN A 238 -9.41 -20.92 -4.22
CA GLN A 238 -10.86 -20.84 -4.03
C GLN A 238 -11.55 -19.93 -5.04
N GLU A 239 -10.91 -18.81 -5.41
CA GLU A 239 -11.59 -17.71 -6.10
C GLU A 239 -11.10 -17.48 -7.53
N VAL A 240 -9.93 -18.02 -7.93
CA VAL A 240 -9.35 -17.78 -9.26
C VAL A 240 -9.77 -18.90 -10.24
N PRO A 241 -10.36 -18.56 -11.41
CA PRO A 241 -10.68 -19.52 -12.47
C PRO A 241 -9.44 -20.26 -12.98
N LYS A 242 -9.62 -21.51 -13.43
CA LYS A 242 -8.52 -22.39 -13.84
C LYS A 242 -7.66 -21.79 -14.96
N GLU A 243 -8.30 -21.12 -15.90
CA GLU A 243 -7.68 -20.42 -17.03
C GLU A 243 -6.75 -19.27 -16.60
N ASP A 244 -7.00 -18.68 -15.43
CA ASP A 244 -6.24 -17.54 -14.91
C ASP A 244 -5.16 -17.96 -13.90
N LEU A 245 -5.13 -19.24 -13.46
CA LEU A 245 -4.11 -19.75 -12.54
C LEU A 245 -2.68 -19.62 -13.08
N LEU A 246 -2.52 -19.55 -14.41
CA LEU A 246 -1.20 -19.31 -15.03
C LEU A 246 -0.60 -17.96 -14.62
N PHE A 247 -1.43 -16.95 -14.35
CA PHE A 247 -0.96 -15.63 -13.92
C PHE A 247 -0.47 -15.66 -12.47
N GLU A 248 -0.94 -16.60 -11.66
CA GLU A 248 -0.53 -16.82 -10.27
C GLU A 248 0.50 -17.95 -10.11
N LYS A 249 1.07 -18.47 -11.22
CA LYS A 249 2.03 -19.59 -11.18
C LYS A 249 3.17 -19.35 -10.20
N TYR A 250 3.70 -18.13 -10.16
CA TYR A 250 4.73 -17.72 -9.20
C TYR A 250 4.34 -18.01 -7.75
N LEU A 251 3.11 -17.65 -7.35
CA LEU A 251 2.63 -17.83 -5.99
C LEU A 251 2.47 -19.33 -5.67
N LEU A 252 1.97 -20.10 -6.63
CA LEU A 252 1.78 -21.55 -6.50
C LEU A 252 3.13 -22.28 -6.38
N ASP A 253 4.09 -21.96 -7.25
CA ASP A 253 5.45 -22.53 -7.20
C ASP A 253 6.14 -22.18 -5.87
N LEU A 254 6.04 -20.92 -5.43
CA LEU A 254 6.60 -20.47 -4.16
C LEU A 254 6.00 -21.23 -2.98
N SER A 255 4.68 -21.44 -2.98
CA SER A 255 3.99 -22.21 -1.94
C SER A 255 4.43 -23.67 -1.87
N GLN A 256 4.66 -24.30 -3.02
CA GLN A 256 5.15 -25.67 -3.08
C GLN A 256 6.57 -25.77 -2.51
N LEU A 257 7.46 -24.83 -2.85
CA LEU A 257 8.81 -24.79 -2.30
C LEU A 257 8.82 -24.56 -0.79
N VAL A 258 7.97 -23.68 -0.28
CA VAL A 258 7.83 -23.45 1.17
C VAL A 258 7.37 -24.74 1.87
N GLU A 259 6.41 -25.45 1.30
CA GLU A 259 5.92 -26.71 1.86
C GLU A 259 7.00 -27.81 1.85
N ASP A 260 7.81 -27.88 0.78
CA ASP A 260 8.96 -28.80 0.69
C ASP A 260 10.00 -28.52 1.79
N TYR A 261 10.27 -27.24 2.09
CA TYR A 261 11.17 -26.84 3.19
C TYR A 261 10.59 -27.19 4.56
N ARG A 262 9.30 -26.94 4.79
CA ARG A 262 8.64 -27.25 6.08
C ARG A 262 8.56 -28.75 6.36
N SER A 263 8.33 -29.54 5.31
CA SER A 263 8.24 -31.00 5.39
C SER A 263 9.60 -31.70 5.40
N HIS A 264 10.72 -30.95 5.43
CA HIS A 264 12.08 -31.46 5.37
C HIS A 264 12.38 -32.31 4.11
N ARG A 265 11.53 -32.25 3.07
CA ARG A 265 11.72 -32.95 1.79
C ARG A 265 12.82 -32.34 0.95
N LYS A 266 13.16 -31.07 1.21
CA LYS A 266 14.37 -30.42 0.74
C LYS A 266 15.21 -30.02 1.94
N SER A 267 16.40 -30.57 2.06
CA SER A 267 17.47 -29.95 2.84
C SER A 267 18.05 -28.80 2.02
N LEU A 268 18.37 -27.68 2.69
CA LEU A 268 19.13 -26.62 2.05
C LEU A 268 20.40 -27.26 1.46
N PRO A 269 20.76 -26.99 0.19
CA PRO A 269 22.06 -27.41 -0.27
C PRO A 269 23.10 -26.75 0.63
N ASN A 270 23.88 -27.57 1.32
CA ASN A 270 25.04 -27.11 2.08
C ASN A 270 25.92 -26.31 1.09
N GLY A 271 26.01 -25.00 1.28
CA GLY A 271 26.80 -24.10 0.43
C GLY A 271 26.01 -23.10 -0.44
N PHE A 272 24.68 -23.09 -0.44
CA PHE A 272 23.88 -22.14 -1.26
C PHE A 272 23.62 -20.76 -0.63
N PHE A 273 24.13 -20.49 0.58
CA PHE A 273 24.49 -19.13 0.90
C PHE A 273 25.84 -18.88 0.25
N SER A 274 25.84 -18.63 -1.08
CA SER A 274 27.01 -17.96 -1.65
C SER A 274 27.21 -16.70 -0.83
N GLN A 275 28.47 -16.34 -0.59
CA GLN A 275 28.84 -15.13 0.12
C GLN A 275 28.04 -13.91 -0.37
N ALA A 276 27.63 -13.89 -1.64
CA ALA A 276 26.74 -12.91 -2.24
C ALA A 276 25.33 -12.81 -1.63
N ALA A 277 24.67 -13.91 -1.22
CA ALA A 277 23.35 -13.84 -0.56
C ALA A 277 23.46 -13.29 0.87
N ARG A 278 24.55 -13.62 1.57
CA ARG A 278 24.88 -13.00 2.88
C ARG A 278 25.25 -11.54 2.71
N MET A 279 26.09 -11.22 1.73
CA MET A 279 26.50 -9.84 1.41
C MET A 279 25.33 -8.99 0.93
N ALA A 280 24.37 -9.51 0.16
CA ALA A 280 23.19 -8.74 -0.26
C ALA A 280 22.26 -8.44 0.92
N ILE A 281 22.14 -9.38 1.88
CA ILE A 281 21.40 -9.16 3.12
C ILE A 281 22.15 -8.17 4.03
N GLU A 282 23.48 -8.29 4.16
CA GLU A 282 24.33 -7.39 4.94
C GLU A 282 24.42 -5.98 4.32
N GLU A 283 24.51 -5.85 2.99
CA GLU A 283 24.49 -4.56 2.28
C GLU A 283 23.12 -3.90 2.40
N SER A 284 22.03 -4.66 2.27
CA SER A 284 20.67 -4.15 2.49
C SER A 284 20.48 -3.67 3.94
N TYR A 285 20.98 -4.44 4.92
CA TYR A 285 20.93 -4.10 6.35
C TYR A 285 21.81 -2.89 6.71
N ASN A 286 23.02 -2.82 6.16
CA ASN A 286 23.94 -1.70 6.40
C ASN A 286 23.47 -0.42 5.71
N SER A 287 22.86 -0.51 4.52
CA SER A 287 22.32 0.65 3.80
C SER A 287 21.08 1.22 4.49
N SER A 288 20.22 0.37 5.06
CA SER A 288 19.07 0.79 5.86
C SER A 288 19.45 1.36 7.23
N ASN A 289 20.49 0.83 7.88
CA ASN A 289 21.06 1.42 9.11
C ASN A 289 21.79 2.74 8.84
N ALA A 290 22.58 2.83 7.77
CA ALA A 290 23.24 4.09 7.38
C ALA A 290 22.21 5.18 7.05
N ALA A 291 21.10 4.86 6.38
CA ALA A 291 20.01 5.79 6.14
C ALA A 291 19.32 6.26 7.43
N ASN A 292 19.19 5.39 8.43
CA ASN A 292 18.63 5.72 9.74
C ASN A 292 19.61 6.52 10.62
N GLU A 293 20.91 6.20 10.60
CA GLU A 293 21.95 6.98 11.29
C GLU A 293 22.11 8.36 10.67
N HIS A 294 22.02 8.48 9.35
CA HIS A 294 22.08 9.79 8.70
C HIS A 294 20.85 10.65 9.04
N LYS A 295 19.64 10.08 9.07
CA LYS A 295 18.43 10.77 9.55
C LYS A 295 18.53 11.19 11.02
N ASN A 296 19.05 10.32 11.89
CA ASN A 296 19.25 10.65 13.32
C ASN A 296 20.34 11.71 13.52
N SER A 297 21.41 11.71 12.70
CA SER A 297 22.47 12.72 12.76
C SER A 297 21.98 14.09 12.32
N VAL A 298 21.21 14.17 11.22
CA VAL A 298 20.62 15.42 10.73
C VAL A 298 19.60 15.98 11.72
N GLN A 299 18.80 15.12 12.35
CA GLN A 299 17.84 15.53 13.38
C GLN A 299 18.53 15.97 14.68
N SER A 300 19.67 15.37 15.04
CA SER A 300 20.48 15.79 16.18
C SER A 300 21.23 17.11 15.95
N ASP A 301 21.69 17.36 14.71
CA ASP A 301 22.34 18.60 14.32
C ASP A 301 21.34 19.76 14.25
N GLU A 302 20.11 19.53 13.78
CA GLU A 302 19.01 20.52 13.81
C GLU A 302 18.58 20.87 15.25
N LEU A 303 18.50 19.89 16.15
CA LEU A 303 18.23 20.12 17.57
C LEU A 303 19.36 20.90 18.26
N SER A 304 20.62 20.64 17.89
CA SER A 304 21.78 21.37 18.40
C SER A 304 21.85 22.82 17.88
N HIS A 305 21.36 23.07 16.67
CA HIS A 305 21.26 24.42 16.09
C HIS A 305 20.06 25.21 16.63
N GLN A 306 18.96 24.57 17.00
CA GLN A 306 17.85 25.23 17.70
C GLN A 306 18.18 25.58 19.17
N GLN A 307 18.93 24.73 19.87
CA GLN A 307 19.33 25.01 21.26
C GLN A 307 20.41 26.10 21.40
N ARG A 308 21.19 26.40 20.35
CA ARG A 308 22.14 27.53 20.35
C ARG A 308 21.52 28.90 20.03
N ARG A 309 20.23 28.98 19.69
CA ARG A 309 19.55 30.27 19.38
C ARG A 309 18.72 30.84 20.54
N VAL A 310 18.73 30.22 21.72
CA VAL A 310 17.98 30.73 22.89
C VAL A 310 18.94 31.25 23.95
N SER A 311 19.45 32.47 23.77
CA SER A 311 19.99 33.30 24.87
C SER A 311 20.31 34.73 24.40
N ALA A 312 19.29 35.61 24.44
CA ALA A 312 19.39 37.03 24.82
C ALA A 312 18.01 37.71 24.65
N PRO A 313 17.50 38.52 25.60
CA PRO A 313 16.21 39.19 25.47
C PRO A 313 16.39 40.57 24.82
N ALA A 314 15.70 40.81 23.70
CA ALA A 314 15.49 42.16 23.17
C ALA A 314 14.02 42.56 23.35
N ARG A 315 13.81 43.65 24.08
CA ARG A 315 12.50 44.25 24.39
C ARG A 315 11.80 44.67 23.09
N GLY A 316 10.58 44.21 22.90
CA GLY A 316 9.68 44.65 21.82
C GLY A 316 8.25 44.78 22.35
N ARG A 317 7.81 46.02 22.55
CA ARG A 317 6.49 46.42 23.04
C ARG A 317 5.49 46.31 21.88
N TRP A 318 4.40 45.54 22.05
CA TRP A 318 3.23 45.63 21.18
C TRP A 318 1.96 45.75 22.03
N ARG A 319 1.24 46.86 21.82
CA ARG A 319 -0.12 47.12 22.32
C ARG A 319 -1.10 46.23 21.53
N LEU A 320 -2.05 45.64 22.22
CA LEU A 320 -3.28 45.11 21.65
C LEU A 320 -4.44 45.80 22.38
N GLU A 321 -5.22 46.59 21.64
CA GLU A 321 -6.51 47.11 22.06
C GLU A 321 -7.59 46.05 21.78
N ASP A 322 -8.33 45.74 22.86
CA ASP A 322 -9.74 45.40 23.00
C ASP A 322 -10.45 44.52 21.95
N GLY A 323 -11.13 43.47 22.43
CA GLY A 323 -12.21 42.87 21.64
C GLY A 323 -12.81 41.50 21.97
N LEU A 324 -12.90 41.10 23.24
CA LEU A 324 -13.96 40.24 23.82
C LEU A 324 -14.21 38.77 23.32
N ARG A 325 -14.28 37.91 24.35
CA ARG A 325 -15.02 36.63 24.55
C ARG A 325 -14.33 35.32 24.17
N THR A 326 -13.52 34.87 25.11
CA THR A 326 -13.21 33.47 25.46
C THR A 326 -14.47 32.71 25.89
N VAL A 327 -14.64 31.50 25.35
CA VAL A 327 -15.46 30.43 25.94
C VAL A 327 -14.48 29.34 26.35
N GLU A 328 -14.27 29.16 27.65
CA GLU A 328 -13.51 28.06 28.22
C GLU A 328 -14.34 26.77 28.19
N LEU A 329 -13.76 25.69 27.67
CA LEU A 329 -14.24 24.32 27.89
C LEU A 329 -13.12 23.53 28.55
N PHE A 330 -13.26 23.32 29.85
CA PHE A 330 -12.49 22.37 30.65
C PHE A 330 -12.89 20.94 30.24
N PHE A 331 -11.91 20.10 29.92
CA PHE A 331 -12.07 18.64 29.97
C PHE A 331 -11.24 18.09 31.14
N ASN A 332 -11.96 17.61 32.15
CA ASN A 332 -11.41 16.78 33.20
C ASN A 332 -11.16 15.37 32.64
N VAL A 333 -9.97 14.85 32.94
CA VAL A 333 -9.55 13.47 32.71
C VAL A 333 -10.13 12.59 33.80
N LEU A 334 -10.84 11.53 33.40
CA LEU A 334 -10.91 10.24 34.09
C LEU A 334 -10.90 9.13 33.04
#